data_AF-A0A7R9FDF1-F1
#
_entry.id   AF-A0A7R9FDF1-F1
#
_cell.length_a   1.000
_cell.length_b   1.000
_cell.length_c   1.000
_cell.angle_alpha   90.00
_cell.angle_beta   90.00
_cell.angle_gamma   90.00
#
_symmetry.space_group_name_H-M   'P 1'
#
loop_
_entity.id
_entity.type
_entity.pdbx_description
1 polymer ?
#
loop_
_entity_poly.entity_id
_entity_poly.type
_entity_poly.pdbx_seq_one_letter_code
_entity_poly.pdbx_strand_id
1 'polypeptide(L)'
;MEPMGLIVNHRSIWFDSVTVQCRYLLLIKTRYGDEAEILVEEILRHGQDTASGVILQAFSRLNNTPKVGKADLGSLRDKFSLLVTKQFIMRCPSPNDEEGSVPVLTVKERELYLPPDLNLKNLLAMEQGQGGSTGDEGVYWRINLDRFHQEFR
;
A
#
# COMPACT_ATOMS: atom_id res chain seq x y z
N MET A 1 -42.86 23.46 16.16
CA MET A 1 -42.74 22.32 15.22
C MET A 1 -41.35 22.37 14.63
N GLU A 2 -40.43 21.64 15.25
CA GLU A 2 -39.08 21.43 14.72
C GLU A 2 -39.11 20.32 13.66
N PRO A 3 -38.23 20.39 12.65
CA PRO A 3 -37.69 19.19 12.05
C PRO A 3 -36.22 19.03 12.41
N MET A 4 -35.96 17.88 13.05
CA MET A 4 -34.66 17.32 13.40
C MET A 4 -33.80 17.09 12.14
N GLY A 5 -32.82 17.96 11.94
CA GLY A 5 -31.75 17.74 10.97
C GLY A 5 -30.70 16.80 11.55
N LEU A 6 -30.68 15.57 11.05
CA LEU A 6 -29.67 14.55 11.33
C LEU A 6 -28.26 15.10 11.14
N ILE A 7 -27.54 15.30 12.24
CA ILE A 7 -26.09 15.46 12.25
C ILE A 7 -25.52 14.08 11.88
N VAL A 8 -25.22 13.89 10.61
CA VAL A 8 -24.53 12.68 10.14
C VAL A 8 -23.12 12.73 10.75
N ASN A 9 -22.92 11.91 11.77
CA ASN A 9 -21.74 11.91 12.60
C ASN A 9 -20.54 11.37 11.81
N HIS A 10 -19.79 12.27 11.19
CA HIS A 10 -18.59 11.98 10.38
C HIS A 10 -17.46 11.27 11.15
N ARG A 11 -17.61 11.04 12.47
CA ARG A 11 -16.65 10.32 13.33
C ARG A 11 -16.84 8.81 13.38
N SER A 12 -18.02 8.26 13.07
CA SER A 12 -18.26 6.82 13.17
C SER A 12 -17.54 6.01 12.09
N ILE A 13 -17.37 6.58 10.90
CA ILE A 13 -16.74 5.92 9.75
C ILE A 13 -15.24 5.66 9.99
N TRP A 14 -14.59 6.54 10.76
CA TRP A 14 -13.17 6.41 11.13
C TRP A 14 -12.95 5.40 12.27
N PHE A 15 -13.90 5.29 13.20
CA PHE A 15 -13.78 4.37 14.34
C PHE A 15 -13.98 2.90 13.93
N ASP A 16 -14.90 2.65 12.99
CA ASP A 16 -15.06 1.33 12.38
C ASP A 16 -13.87 0.98 11.47
N SER A 17 -13.29 1.97 10.78
CA SER A 17 -12.09 1.77 9.94
C SER A 17 -10.86 1.34 10.73
N VAL A 18 -10.59 1.90 11.92
CA VAL A 18 -9.41 1.52 12.72
C VAL A 18 -9.52 0.08 13.22
N THR A 19 -10.70 -0.34 13.68
CA THR A 19 -10.91 -1.71 14.16
C THR A 19 -10.77 -2.73 13.02
N VAL A 20 -11.23 -2.37 11.83
CA VAL A 20 -11.10 -3.18 10.61
C VAL A 20 -9.64 -3.24 10.14
N GLN A 21 -8.90 -2.12 10.19
CA GLN A 21 -7.47 -2.07 9.90
C GLN A 21 -6.66 -3.03 10.79
N CYS A 22 -6.94 -3.09 12.09
CA CYS A 22 -6.26 -4.03 12.98
C CYS A 22 -6.45 -5.50 12.57
N ARG A 23 -7.61 -5.87 12.02
CA ARG A 23 -7.88 -7.25 11.56
C ARG A 23 -7.08 -7.58 10.31
N TYR A 24 -6.93 -6.63 9.39
CA TYR A 24 -6.13 -6.79 8.17
C TYR A 24 -4.66 -7.02 8.48
N LEU A 25 -4.11 -6.22 9.40
CA LEU A 25 -2.73 -6.35 9.85
C LEU A 25 -2.50 -7.71 10.53
N LEU A 26 -3.41 -8.14 11.41
CA LEU A 26 -3.32 -9.44 12.07
C LEU A 26 -3.35 -10.62 11.08
N LEU A 27 -4.22 -10.56 10.07
CA LEU A 27 -4.31 -11.58 9.02
C LEU A 27 -2.98 -11.69 8.26
N ILE A 28 -2.44 -10.56 7.81
CA ILE A 28 -1.19 -10.52 7.04
C ILE A 28 -0.01 -10.96 7.88
N LYS A 29 0.09 -10.49 9.13
CA LYS A 29 1.11 -10.91 10.08
C LYS A 29 1.11 -12.44 10.26
N THR A 30 -0.07 -13.02 10.43
CA THR A 30 -0.24 -14.46 10.66
C THR A 30 0.10 -15.30 9.43
N ARG A 31 -0.17 -14.79 8.22
CA ARG A 31 0.02 -15.51 6.95
C ARG A 31 1.41 -15.31 6.33
N TYR A 32 1.98 -14.11 6.44
CA TYR A 32 3.14 -13.65 5.68
C TYR A 32 4.26 -13.06 6.56
N GLY A 33 4.03 -12.94 7.86
CA GLY A 33 5.01 -12.47 8.86
C GLY A 33 5.09 -10.95 9.00
N ASP A 34 5.97 -10.51 9.91
CA ASP A 34 6.08 -9.10 10.33
C ASP A 34 6.49 -8.14 9.20
N GLU A 35 7.36 -8.56 8.28
CA GLU A 35 7.76 -7.72 7.14
C GLU A 35 6.56 -7.36 6.24
N ALA A 36 5.66 -8.32 6.00
CA ALA A 36 4.47 -8.10 5.18
C ALA A 36 3.43 -7.24 5.92
N GLU A 37 3.32 -7.40 7.24
CA GLU A 37 2.48 -6.55 8.09
C GLU A 37 2.89 -5.09 7.96
N ILE A 38 4.19 -4.80 8.07
CA ILE A 38 4.72 -3.43 8.00
C ILE A 38 4.48 -2.83 6.61
N LEU A 39 4.67 -3.59 5.53
CA LEU A 39 4.36 -3.13 4.16
C LEU A 39 2.88 -2.73 4.01
N VAL A 40 1.96 -3.57 4.51
CA VAL A 40 0.51 -3.30 4.43
C VAL A 40 0.12 -2.14 5.33
N GLU A 41 0.70 -2.04 6.52
CA GLU A 41 0.49 -0.93 7.44
C GLU A 41 0.91 0.40 6.82
N GLU A 42 2.04 0.44 6.11
CA GLU A 42 2.54 1.65 5.48
C GLU A 42 1.59 2.17 4.39
N ILE A 43 1.05 1.26 3.57
CA ILE A 43 0.05 1.60 2.55
C ILE A 43 -1.26 2.03 3.21
N LEU A 44 -1.71 1.36 4.28
CA LEU A 44 -2.93 1.74 5.00
C LEU A 44 -2.82 3.12 5.66
N ARG A 45 -1.63 3.49 6.14
CA ARG A 45 -1.38 4.79 6.78
C ARG A 45 -1.42 5.94 5.76
N HIS A 46 -0.80 5.76 4.60
CA HIS A 46 -0.76 6.77 3.54
C HIS A 46 -1.99 6.73 2.63
N GLY A 47 -2.73 5.62 2.63
CA GLY A 47 -3.85 5.34 1.73
C GLY A 47 -3.40 4.87 0.34
N GLN A 48 -2.43 5.58 -0.25
CA GLN A 48 -1.78 5.22 -1.50
C GLN A 48 -0.32 5.68 -1.50
N ASP A 49 0.57 4.92 -2.12
CA ASP A 49 1.98 5.30 -2.25
C ASP A 49 2.67 4.53 -3.41
N THR A 50 3.86 4.95 -3.81
CA THR A 50 4.68 4.21 -4.78
C THR A 50 5.27 2.96 -4.15
N ALA A 51 5.62 1.95 -4.95
CA ALA A 51 6.16 0.71 -4.40
C ALA A 51 7.55 0.95 -3.76
N SER A 52 8.36 1.82 -4.36
CA SER A 52 9.63 2.29 -3.83
C SER A 52 9.49 3.00 -2.48
N GLY A 53 8.52 3.92 -2.36
CA GLY A 53 8.22 4.65 -1.13
C GLY A 53 7.87 3.72 0.01
N VAL A 54 6.92 2.81 -0.23
CA VAL A 54 6.48 1.81 0.75
C VAL A 54 7.62 0.93 1.22
N ILE A 55 8.44 0.42 0.31
CA ILE A 55 9.56 -0.47 0.65
C ILE A 55 10.63 0.27 1.46
N LEU A 56 10.99 1.49 1.08
CA LEU A 56 12.00 2.29 1.78
C LEU A 56 11.53 2.68 3.18
N GLN A 57 10.27 3.09 3.33
CA GLN A 57 9.68 3.41 4.63
C GLN A 57 9.59 2.16 5.52
N ALA A 58 9.12 1.04 4.97
CA ALA A 58 9.07 -0.24 5.68
C ALA A 58 10.47 -0.69 6.15
N PHE A 59 11.47 -0.58 5.27
CA PHE A 59 12.86 -0.89 5.58
C PHE A 59 13.42 -0.01 6.71
N SER A 60 13.19 1.31 6.64
CA SER A 60 13.59 2.25 7.68
C SER A 60 12.93 1.94 9.02
N ARG A 61 11.63 1.61 9.04
CA ARG A 61 10.92 1.22 10.26
C ARG A 61 11.42 -0.09 10.84
N LEU A 62 11.72 -1.08 9.99
CA LEU A 62 12.28 -2.36 10.40
C LEU A 62 13.65 -2.21 11.05
N ASN A 63 14.54 -1.41 10.47
CA ASN A 63 15.86 -1.14 11.03
C ASN A 63 15.81 -0.38 12.36
N ASN A 64 14.80 0.47 12.55
CA ASN A 64 14.59 1.20 13.81
C ASN A 64 13.82 0.37 14.86
N THR A 65 13.25 -0.79 14.49
CA THR A 65 12.47 -1.64 15.40
C THR A 65 13.34 -2.79 15.92
N PRO A 66 13.82 -2.74 17.18
CA PRO A 66 14.78 -3.72 17.71
C PRO A 66 14.22 -5.14 17.88
N LYS A 67 12.92 -5.34 17.66
CA LYS A 67 12.22 -6.63 17.82
C LYS A 67 12.18 -7.47 16.55
N VAL A 68 12.35 -6.85 15.38
CA VAL A 68 12.34 -7.55 14.09
C VAL A 68 13.78 -7.62 13.61
N GLY A 69 14.25 -8.82 13.25
CA GLY A 69 15.60 -9.00 12.73
C GLY A 69 15.86 -8.05 11.55
N LYS A 70 17.14 -7.69 11.33
CA LYS A 70 17.55 -6.78 10.25
C LYS A 70 16.92 -7.23 8.93
N ALA A 71 15.98 -6.45 8.42
CA ALA A 71 15.27 -6.78 7.20
C ALA A 71 16.20 -6.57 6.00
N ASP A 72 16.02 -7.40 4.96
CA ASP A 72 16.71 -7.21 3.69
C ASP A 72 15.79 -6.45 2.72
N LEU A 73 16.36 -5.53 1.95
CA LEU A 73 15.58 -4.76 1.00
C LEU A 73 15.09 -5.65 -0.17
N GLY A 74 15.86 -6.69 -0.50
CA GLY A 74 15.46 -7.74 -1.43
C GLY A 74 14.25 -8.53 -0.93
N SER A 75 14.24 -8.98 0.33
CA SER A 75 13.11 -9.72 0.90
C SER A 75 11.82 -8.89 0.92
N LEU A 76 11.91 -7.59 1.21
CA LEU A 76 10.76 -6.69 1.19
C LEU A 76 10.18 -6.51 -0.22
N ARG A 77 11.02 -6.35 -1.24
CA ARG A 77 10.59 -6.28 -2.64
C ARG A 77 9.88 -7.55 -3.08
N ASP A 78 10.44 -8.71 -2.73
CA ASP A 78 9.86 -10.00 -3.10
C ASP A 78 8.52 -10.22 -2.39
N LYS A 79 8.42 -9.84 -1.11
CA LYS A 79 7.15 -9.87 -0.36
C LYS A 79 6.12 -8.91 -0.92
N PHE A 80 6.52 -7.71 -1.31
CA PHE A 80 5.61 -6.77 -1.96
C PHE A 80 5.05 -7.36 -3.26
N SER A 81 5.92 -7.93 -4.10
CA SER A 81 5.54 -8.60 -5.35
C SER A 81 4.61 -9.80 -5.11
N LEU A 82 4.86 -10.55 -4.03
CA LEU A 82 3.99 -11.64 -3.59
C LEU A 82 2.60 -11.13 -3.20
N LEU A 83 2.50 -10.06 -2.41
CA LEU A 83 1.22 -9.48 -1.98
C LEU A 83 0.39 -8.94 -3.14
N VAL A 84 1.07 -8.35 -4.14
CA VAL A 84 0.45 -7.93 -5.42
C VAL A 84 -0.10 -9.14 -6.18
N THR A 85 0.71 -10.21 -6.31
CA THR A 85 0.30 -11.45 -6.98
C THR A 85 -0.87 -12.13 -6.28
N LYS A 86 -0.94 -12.04 -4.95
CA LYS A 86 -2.05 -12.53 -4.12
C LYS A 86 -3.24 -11.57 -4.06
N GLN A 87 -3.18 -10.47 -4.81
CA GLN A 87 -4.23 -9.47 -4.95
C GLN A 87 -4.60 -8.76 -3.64
N PHE A 88 -3.73 -8.76 -2.63
CA PHE A 88 -3.93 -7.95 -1.42
C PHE A 88 -3.57 -6.49 -1.65
N ILE A 89 -2.67 -6.22 -2.60
CA ILE A 89 -2.28 -4.90 -3.05
C ILE A 89 -2.66 -4.79 -4.54
N MET A 90 -3.18 -3.62 -4.94
CA MET A 90 -3.58 -3.34 -6.32
C MET A 90 -3.10 -1.94 -6.74
N ARG A 91 -2.88 -1.74 -8.04
CA ARG A 91 -2.58 -0.40 -8.57
C ARG A 91 -3.78 0.55 -8.45
N CYS A 92 -3.50 1.82 -8.24
CA CYS A 92 -4.49 2.87 -8.34
C CYS A 92 -4.89 3.12 -9.80
N PRO A 93 -6.10 3.65 -10.05
CA PRO A 93 -6.49 4.15 -11.37
C PRO A 93 -5.51 5.22 -11.85
N SER A 94 -5.03 5.11 -13.09
CA SER A 94 -4.11 6.09 -13.68
C SER A 94 -4.88 7.10 -14.54
N PRO A 95 -4.46 8.37 -14.61
CA PRO A 95 -5.03 9.31 -15.56
C PRO A 95 -4.88 8.78 -16.99
N ASN A 96 -5.91 8.98 -17.81
CA ASN A 96 -5.86 8.69 -19.23
C ASN A 96 -4.97 9.75 -19.92
N ASP A 97 -4.32 9.37 -21.02
CA ASP A 97 -3.44 10.27 -21.80
C ASP A 97 -4.22 11.33 -22.61
N GLU A 98 -5.53 11.47 -22.37
CA GLU A 98 -6.38 12.44 -23.03
C GLU A 98 -6.19 13.84 -22.42
N GLU A 99 -5.81 14.80 -23.26
CA GLU A 99 -5.67 16.21 -22.87
C GLU A 99 -7.05 16.84 -22.62
N GLY A 100 -7.45 16.81 -21.35
CA GLY A 100 -8.61 17.54 -20.82
C GLY A 100 -8.21 18.39 -19.61
N SER A 101 -9.02 19.40 -19.27
CA SER A 101 -8.82 20.22 -18.07
C SER A 101 -8.94 19.44 -16.76
N VAL A 102 -9.55 18.25 -16.81
CA VAL A 102 -9.65 17.30 -15.69
C VAL A 102 -9.23 15.91 -16.19
N PRO A 103 -8.17 15.29 -15.63
CA PRO A 103 -7.75 13.95 -16.01
C PRO A 103 -8.81 12.91 -15.65
N VAL A 104 -9.28 12.15 -16.64
CA VAL A 104 -10.18 11.01 -16.41
C VAL A 104 -9.34 9.83 -15.95
N LEU A 105 -9.56 9.37 -14.72
CA LEU A 105 -8.85 8.21 -14.19
C LEU A 105 -9.43 6.92 -14.79
N THR A 106 -8.60 6.19 -15.52
CA THR A 106 -8.97 4.92 -16.17
C THR A 106 -8.36 3.75 -15.40
N VAL A 107 -9.18 2.73 -15.15
CA VAL A 107 -8.73 1.49 -14.51
C VAL A 107 -8.21 0.55 -15.59
N LYS A 108 -6.91 0.37 -15.65
CA LYS A 108 -6.28 -0.64 -16.53
C LYS A 108 -6.30 -2.00 -15.82
N GLU A 109 -7.41 -2.74 -15.96
CA GLU A 109 -7.64 -4.02 -15.24
C GLU A 109 -6.49 -5.02 -15.37
N ARG A 110 -5.88 -5.10 -16.57
CA ARG A 110 -4.75 -6.00 -16.87
C ARG A 110 -3.48 -5.66 -16.10
N GLU A 111 -3.35 -4.43 -15.63
CA GLU A 111 -2.17 -3.92 -14.94
C GLU A 111 -2.33 -3.91 -13.41
N LEU A 112 -3.57 -4.07 -12.91
CA LEU A 112 -3.89 -3.93 -11.48
C LEU A 112 -3.05 -4.79 -10.55
N TYR A 113 -2.67 -5.99 -11.01
CA TYR A 113 -1.96 -6.99 -10.23
C TYR A 113 -0.61 -7.40 -10.85
N LEU A 114 -0.08 -6.60 -11.79
CA LEU A 114 1.25 -6.84 -12.34
C LEU A 114 2.30 -6.38 -11.35
N PRO A 115 3.29 -7.22 -10.98
CA PRO A 115 4.31 -6.87 -9.99
C PRO A 115 5.02 -5.56 -10.36
N PRO A 116 5.46 -4.78 -9.36
CA PRO A 116 6.17 -3.54 -9.64
C PRO A 116 7.53 -3.85 -10.27
N ASP A 117 7.87 -3.14 -11.35
CA ASP A 117 9.20 -3.21 -11.94
C ASP A 117 10.17 -2.33 -11.16
N LEU A 118 10.62 -2.84 -10.01
CA LEU A 118 11.57 -2.15 -9.14
C LEU A 118 12.96 -2.73 -9.33
N ASN A 119 13.93 -1.85 -9.61
CA ASN A 119 15.34 -2.23 -9.61
C ASN A 119 15.93 -2.09 -8.19
N LEU A 120 16.37 -3.21 -7.61
CA LEU A 120 16.98 -3.24 -6.28
C LEU A 120 18.17 -2.29 -6.15
N LYS A 121 18.95 -2.08 -7.23
CA LYS A 121 20.09 -1.17 -7.23
C LYS A 121 19.65 0.29 -7.05
N ASN A 122 18.55 0.69 -7.69
CA ASN A 122 18.05 2.06 -7.60
C ASN A 122 17.44 2.33 -6.23
N LEU A 123 16.79 1.33 -5.62
CA LEU A 123 16.28 1.44 -4.24
C LEU A 123 17.42 1.62 -3.23
N LEU A 124 18.51 0.87 -3.37
CA LEU A 124 19.69 1.02 -2.51
C LEU A 124 20.38 2.38 -2.71
N ALA A 125 20.45 2.87 -3.95
CA ALA A 125 20.98 4.21 -4.24
C ALA A 125 20.14 5.30 -3.57
N MET A 126 18.80 5.19 -3.62
CA MET A 126 17.89 6.11 -2.94
C MET A 126 18.04 6.07 -1.41
N GLU A 127 18.20 4.88 -0.82
CA GLU A 127 18.45 4.74 0.62
C GLU A 127 19.76 5.44 1.05
N GLN A 128 20.78 5.42 0.20
CA GLN A 128 22.07 6.08 0.42
C GLN A 128 22.07 7.59 0.06
N GLY A 129 20.93 8.16 -0.32
CA GLY A 129 20.81 9.57 -0.70
C GLY A 129 21.40 9.90 -2.08
N GLN A 130 21.78 8.90 -2.87
CA GLN A 130 22.11 9.08 -4.28
C GLN A 130 20.80 9.11 -5.07
N GLY A 131 20.32 10.33 -5.35
CA GLY A 131 19.09 10.53 -6.12
C GLY A 131 19.12 9.81 -7.47
N GLY A 132 18.08 9.03 -7.74
CA GLY A 132 17.87 8.30 -8.99
C GLY A 132 16.41 7.86 -9.11
N SER A 133 15.92 7.71 -10.34
CA SER A 133 14.55 7.25 -10.59
C SER A 133 14.43 5.76 -10.25
N THR A 134 13.43 5.41 -9.44
CA THR A 134 13.10 4.02 -9.10
C THR A 134 12.30 3.30 -10.17
N GLY A 135 11.90 4.01 -11.23
CA GLY A 135 11.15 3.45 -12.37
C GLY A 135 9.66 3.27 -12.10
N ASP A 136 9.18 3.57 -10.89
CA ASP A 136 7.77 3.47 -10.49
C ASP A 136 7.10 4.85 -10.28
N GLU A 137 7.69 5.91 -10.81
CA GLU A 137 7.13 7.26 -10.78
C GLU A 137 5.76 7.28 -11.46
N GLY A 138 4.75 7.80 -10.74
CA GLY A 138 3.37 7.84 -11.20
C GLY A 138 2.58 6.52 -11.07
N VAL A 139 3.21 5.44 -10.57
CA VAL A 139 2.53 4.17 -10.28
C VAL A 139 2.24 4.07 -8.79
N TYR A 140 1.01 4.34 -8.42
CA TYR A 140 0.54 4.26 -7.05
C TYR A 140 -0.13 2.94 -6.74
N TRP A 141 0.02 2.49 -5.50
CA TRP A 141 -0.50 1.24 -4.97
C TRP A 141 -1.41 1.49 -3.79
N ARG A 142 -2.46 0.68 -3.68
CA ARG A 142 -3.42 0.72 -2.57
C ARG A 142 -3.79 -0.70 -2.13
N ILE A 143 -4.35 -0.80 -0.92
CA ILE A 143 -4.87 -2.07 -0.41
C ILE A 143 -6.16 -2.46 -1.14
N ASN A 144 -6.25 -3.71 -1.56
CA ASN A 144 -7.46 -4.31 -2.12
C ASN A 144 -8.34 -4.86 -0.99
N LEU A 145 -9.22 -4.01 -0.44
CA LEU A 145 -10.11 -4.36 0.67
C LEU A 145 -11.03 -5.55 0.34
N ASP A 146 -11.44 -5.71 -0.92
CA ASP A 146 -12.31 -6.81 -1.32
C ASP A 146 -11.62 -8.17 -1.17
N ARG A 147 -10.31 -8.24 -1.44
CA ARG A 147 -9.52 -9.45 -1.19
C ARG A 147 -9.47 -9.80 0.29
N PHE A 148 -9.32 -8.79 1.16
CA PHE A 148 -9.35 -8.99 2.60
C PHE A 148 -10.72 -9.51 3.04
N HIS A 149 -11.81 -8.89 2.59
CA HIS A 149 -13.17 -9.34 2.91
C HIS A 149 -13.44 -10.79 2.49
N GLN A 150 -12.89 -11.25 1.36
CA GLN A 150 -12.98 -12.64 0.93
C GLN A 150 -12.30 -13.61 1.90
N GLU A 151 -11.17 -13.23 2.50
CA GLU A 151 -10.46 -14.07 3.48
C GLU A 151 -11.15 -14.13 4.85
N PHE A 152 -12.04 -13.17 5.15
CA PHE A 152 -12.82 -13.16 6.40
C PHE A 152 -14.21 -13.80 6.29
N ARG A 153 -14.65 -14.17 5.08
CA ARG A 153 -15.89 -14.94 4.87
C ARG A 153 -15.64 -16.42 5.16
#